data_AF-A0A3D5Q8Q7-F1
#
_entry.id   AF-A0A3D5Q8Q7-F1
#
_cell.length_a   1.000
_cell.length_b   1.000
_cell.length_c   1.000
_cell.angle_alpha   90.00
_cell.angle_beta   90.00
_cell.angle_gamma   90.00
#
_symmetry.space_group_name_H-M   'P 1'
#
loop_
_entity.id
_entity.type
_entity.pdbx_description
1 polymer ?
#
loop_
_entity_poly.entity_id
_entity_poly.type
_entity_poly.pdbx_seq_one_letter_code
_entity_poly.pdbx_strand_id
1 'polypeptide(L)'
;MRSFFIILFVTLLALPAFSSSYSDFANDMKPAYLAWKQGVLTTKANNQKNSIKNVNKFLNHWKLLESKYKNNPPEELKQVESFSEDISNVTEVAGKALAEIKNGEVIEAHTTLEKVRYILWNLRAKAGIVTLGDKLNDYHEIMEMILEEVVLMENPGKLKMLAERQGL
;
A
#
# COMPACT_ATOMS: atom_id res chain seq x y z
N MET A 1 -67.77 -11.81 14.19
CA MET A 1 -66.34 -12.13 14.44
C MET A 1 -65.53 -11.12 13.65
N ARG A 2 -64.79 -10.24 14.33
CA ARG A 2 -64.09 -9.09 13.73
C ARG A 2 -62.67 -9.49 13.31
N SER A 3 -62.38 -9.46 12.02
CA SER A 3 -61.04 -9.69 11.48
C SER A 3 -60.12 -8.53 11.86
N PHE A 4 -59.07 -8.80 12.61
CA PHE A 4 -57.99 -7.85 12.90
C PHE A 4 -56.92 -7.98 11.80
N PHE A 5 -56.84 -6.98 10.92
CA PHE A 5 -55.71 -6.81 10.01
C PHE A 5 -54.64 -6.00 10.76
N ILE A 6 -53.53 -6.65 11.14
CA ILE A 6 -52.36 -5.95 11.70
C ILE A 6 -51.50 -5.50 10.53
N ILE A 7 -51.52 -4.19 10.24
CA ILE A 7 -50.58 -3.56 9.31
C ILE A 7 -49.26 -3.38 10.06
N LEU A 8 -48.27 -4.23 9.75
CA LEU A 8 -46.90 -4.10 10.24
C LEU A 8 -46.19 -2.99 9.45
N PHE A 9 -46.10 -1.80 10.02
CA PHE A 9 -45.38 -0.66 9.44
C PHE A 9 -43.87 -0.85 9.70
N VAL A 10 -43.13 -1.41 8.74
CA VAL A 10 -41.67 -1.50 8.80
C VAL A 10 -41.10 -0.13 8.45
N THR A 11 -40.77 0.67 9.46
CA THR A 11 -39.96 1.87 9.30
C THR A 11 -38.52 1.47 9.01
N LEU A 12 -38.09 1.64 7.75
CA LEU A 12 -36.69 1.54 7.35
C LEU A 12 -35.93 2.74 7.97
N LEU A 13 -35.35 2.56 9.15
CA LEU A 13 -34.41 3.53 9.73
C LEU A 13 -33.15 3.53 8.84
N ALA A 14 -33.05 4.50 7.94
CA ALA A 14 -31.80 4.82 7.27
C ALA A 14 -30.84 5.41 8.31
N LEU A 15 -30.07 4.54 8.97
CA LEU A 15 -28.96 4.98 9.81
C LEU A 15 -27.91 5.63 8.91
N PRO A 16 -27.46 6.86 9.20
CA PRO A 16 -26.33 7.43 8.48
C PRO A 16 -25.13 6.50 8.67
N ALA A 17 -24.48 6.11 7.56
CA ALA A 17 -23.24 5.36 7.62
C ALA A 17 -22.16 6.27 8.22
N PHE A 18 -21.81 6.05 9.48
CA PHE A 18 -20.67 6.71 10.11
C PHE A 18 -19.38 6.17 9.46
N SER A 19 -18.80 6.92 8.54
CA SER A 19 -17.43 6.69 8.07
C SER A 19 -16.49 7.09 9.20
N SER A 20 -15.55 6.23 9.57
CA SER A 20 -14.52 6.59 10.54
C SER A 20 -13.52 7.56 9.91
N SER A 21 -12.82 8.35 10.72
CA SER A 21 -11.84 9.31 10.19
C SER A 21 -10.70 8.61 9.42
N TYR A 22 -10.37 7.38 9.80
CA TYR A 22 -9.46 6.53 9.05
C TYR A 22 -10.04 6.06 7.71
N SER A 23 -11.33 5.73 7.63
CA SER A 23 -11.99 5.41 6.35
C SER A 23 -11.90 6.58 5.36
N ASP A 24 -12.09 7.81 5.85
CA ASP A 24 -11.94 9.01 5.02
C ASP A 24 -10.49 9.20 4.55
N PHE A 25 -9.52 9.05 5.46
CA PHE A 25 -8.09 9.06 5.11
C PHE A 25 -7.73 7.99 4.07
N ALA A 26 -8.22 6.76 4.25
CA ALA A 26 -7.99 5.67 3.31
C ALA A 26 -8.63 5.96 1.95
N ASN A 27 -9.81 6.60 1.91
CA ASN A 27 -10.45 7.03 0.68
C ASN A 27 -9.65 8.11 -0.04
N ASP A 28 -9.18 9.12 0.68
CA ASP A 28 -8.35 10.20 0.14
C ASP A 28 -6.98 9.70 -0.35
N MET A 29 -6.46 8.62 0.24
CA MET A 29 -5.19 8.01 -0.17
C MET A 29 -5.30 7.24 -1.50
N LYS A 30 -6.48 6.72 -1.86
CA LYS A 30 -6.67 5.82 -3.03
C LYS A 30 -6.04 6.36 -4.34
N PRO A 31 -6.23 7.63 -4.74
CA PRO A 31 -5.64 8.16 -5.96
C PRO A 31 -4.10 8.12 -5.95
N ALA A 32 -3.48 8.47 -4.81
CA ALA A 32 -2.04 8.40 -4.63
C ALA A 32 -1.56 6.94 -4.68
N TYR A 33 -2.22 6.04 -3.95
CA TYR A 33 -1.87 4.62 -3.91
C TYR A 33 -1.94 3.95 -5.29
N LEU A 34 -2.96 4.25 -6.09
CA LEU A 34 -3.07 3.74 -7.46
C LEU A 34 -1.95 4.25 -8.36
N ALA A 35 -1.59 5.54 -8.26
CA ALA A 35 -0.49 6.12 -9.02
C ALA A 35 0.88 5.55 -8.60
N TRP A 36 1.08 5.32 -7.30
CA TRP A 36 2.27 4.65 -6.76
C TRP A 36 2.44 3.24 -7.33
N LYS A 37 1.38 2.41 -7.30
CA LYS A 37 1.42 1.07 -7.91
C LYS A 37 1.79 1.09 -9.38
N GLN A 38 1.27 2.06 -10.14
CA GLN A 38 1.66 2.23 -11.55
C GLN A 38 3.12 2.68 -11.71
N GLY A 39 3.63 3.51 -10.80
CA GLY A 39 5.05 3.87 -10.73
C GLY A 39 5.94 2.65 -10.49
N VAL A 40 5.58 1.81 -9.51
CA VAL A 40 6.29 0.56 -9.21
C VAL A 40 6.31 -0.39 -10.42
N LEU A 41 5.16 -0.59 -11.08
CA LEU A 41 5.09 -1.46 -12.27
C LEU A 41 5.94 -0.93 -13.43
N THR A 42 5.92 0.38 -13.66
CA THR A 42 6.64 0.98 -14.80
C THR A 42 8.14 1.10 -14.55
N THR A 43 8.58 1.25 -13.29
CA THR A 43 10.00 1.17 -12.91
C THR A 43 10.53 -0.24 -13.02
N LYS A 44 9.78 -1.26 -12.56
CA LYS A 44 10.11 -2.68 -12.76
C LYS A 44 10.29 -3.05 -14.24
N ALA A 45 9.49 -2.44 -15.11
CA ALA A 45 9.57 -2.64 -16.56
C ALA A 45 10.67 -1.78 -17.25
N ASN A 46 11.53 -1.09 -16.49
CA ASN A 46 12.54 -0.15 -16.98
C ASN A 46 11.98 0.93 -17.93
N ASN A 47 10.71 1.32 -17.75
CA ASN A 47 10.01 2.26 -18.63
C ASN A 47 10.11 3.68 -18.06
N GLN A 48 11.20 4.39 -18.37
CA GLN A 48 11.50 5.71 -17.82
C GLN A 48 10.37 6.74 -18.03
N LYS A 49 9.87 6.87 -19.27
CA LYS A 49 8.83 7.86 -19.63
C LYS A 49 7.56 7.69 -18.79
N ASN A 50 7.06 6.45 -18.70
CA ASN A 50 5.85 6.18 -17.93
C ASN A 50 6.12 6.23 -16.41
N SER A 51 7.32 5.87 -15.97
CA SER A 51 7.75 6.01 -14.57
C SER A 51 7.71 7.47 -14.12
N ILE A 52 8.28 8.39 -14.90
CA ILE A 52 8.21 9.84 -14.64
C ILE A 52 6.75 10.30 -14.53
N LYS A 53 5.90 9.90 -15.48
CA LYS A 53 4.47 10.27 -15.47
C LYS A 53 3.77 9.80 -14.21
N ASN A 54 3.93 8.53 -13.84
CA ASN A 54 3.21 7.92 -12.73
C ASN A 54 3.73 8.40 -11.37
N VAL A 55 5.05 8.53 -11.19
CA VAL A 55 5.63 9.02 -9.93
C VAL A 55 5.31 10.50 -9.69
N ASN A 56 5.28 11.34 -10.73
CA ASN A 56 4.76 12.71 -10.59
C ASN A 56 3.28 12.73 -10.19
N LYS A 57 2.45 11.89 -10.81
CA LYS A 57 1.03 11.79 -10.44
C LYS A 57 0.85 11.35 -8.98
N PHE A 58 1.66 10.40 -8.54
CA PHE A 58 1.70 9.96 -7.15
C PHE A 58 2.06 11.12 -6.21
N LEU A 59 3.19 11.80 -6.44
CA LEU A 59 3.63 12.95 -5.65
C LEU A 59 2.57 14.05 -5.56
N ASN A 60 1.88 14.36 -6.66
CA ASN A 60 0.83 15.37 -6.68
C ASN A 60 -0.34 14.99 -5.76
N HIS A 61 -0.84 13.75 -5.85
CA HIS A 61 -1.91 13.29 -4.97
C HIS A 61 -1.45 13.17 -3.52
N TRP A 62 -0.23 12.68 -3.29
CA TRP A 62 0.31 12.49 -1.95
C TRP A 62 0.53 13.82 -1.21
N LYS A 63 1.02 14.86 -1.88
CA LYS A 63 1.18 16.19 -1.28
C LYS A 63 -0.15 16.80 -0.82
N LEU A 64 -1.25 16.52 -1.50
CA LEU A 64 -2.59 16.93 -1.07
C LEU A 64 -3.01 16.18 0.21
N LEU A 65 -2.75 14.88 0.26
CA LEU A 65 -2.99 14.05 1.44
C LEU A 65 -2.13 14.53 2.63
N GLU A 66 -0.83 14.73 2.41
CA GLU A 66 0.11 15.25 3.42
C GLU A 66 -0.36 16.60 3.96
N SER A 67 -0.71 17.55 3.09
CA SER A 67 -1.19 18.87 3.52
C SER A 67 -2.45 18.79 4.38
N LYS A 68 -3.34 17.84 4.10
CA LYS A 68 -4.60 17.65 4.84
C LYS A 68 -4.39 16.97 6.20
N TYR A 69 -3.52 15.96 6.26
CA TYR A 69 -3.47 15.04 7.40
C TYR A 69 -2.22 15.18 8.26
N LYS A 70 -1.08 15.67 7.75
CA LYS A 70 0.20 15.69 8.48
C LYS A 70 0.10 16.24 9.90
N ASN A 71 -0.57 17.39 10.06
CA ASN A 71 -0.78 18.05 11.36
C ASN A 71 -2.15 17.74 11.99
N ASN A 72 -2.97 16.92 11.32
CA ASN A 72 -4.30 16.53 11.76
C ASN A 72 -4.54 15.04 11.44
N PRO A 73 -3.83 14.13 12.13
CA PRO A 73 -3.96 12.70 11.88
C PRO A 73 -5.40 12.23 12.12
N PRO A 74 -5.86 11.21 11.38
CA PRO A 74 -7.07 10.47 11.73
C PRO A 74 -7.03 10.00 13.19
N GLU A 75 -8.19 9.93 13.84
CA GLU A 75 -8.34 9.51 15.23
C GLU A 75 -7.58 8.22 15.54
N GLU A 76 -7.73 7.22 14.67
CA GLU A 76 -7.09 5.91 14.80
C GLU A 76 -5.58 5.92 14.58
N LEU A 77 -5.00 7.03 14.12
CA LEU A 77 -3.57 7.23 13.89
C LEU A 77 -2.95 8.28 14.84
N LYS A 78 -3.74 8.95 15.69
CA LYS A 78 -3.27 10.00 16.60
C LYS A 78 -2.20 9.52 17.60
N GLN A 79 -2.29 8.27 18.02
CA GLN A 79 -1.35 7.63 18.94
C GLN A 79 0.00 7.27 18.29
N VAL A 80 0.09 7.35 16.96
CA VAL A 80 1.35 7.08 16.25
C VAL A 80 2.19 8.36 16.24
N GLU A 81 3.13 8.47 17.19
CA GLU A 81 3.99 9.65 17.34
C GLU A 81 4.75 10.02 16.06
N SER A 82 5.14 9.02 15.27
CA SER A 82 5.85 9.20 14.00
C SER A 82 4.95 9.59 12.82
N PHE A 83 3.62 9.72 12.99
CA PHE A 83 2.69 9.89 11.87
C PHE A 83 3.07 11.06 10.94
N SER A 84 3.32 12.25 11.51
CA SER A 84 3.67 13.43 10.71
C SER A 84 4.97 13.23 9.93
N GLU A 85 5.95 12.57 10.54
CA GLU A 85 7.22 12.25 9.90
C GLU A 85 7.06 11.19 8.80
N ASP A 86 6.33 10.10 9.08
CA ASP A 86 6.06 9.03 8.13
C ASP A 86 5.34 9.54 6.87
N ILE A 87 4.36 10.45 7.04
CA ILE A 87 3.66 11.10 5.92
C ILE A 87 4.61 11.95 5.05
N SER A 88 5.53 12.69 5.66
CA SER A 88 6.53 13.48 4.92
C SER A 88 7.59 12.61 4.26
N ASN A 89 8.03 11.53 4.93
CA ASN A 89 9.03 10.60 4.41
C ASN A 89 8.57 9.95 3.10
N VAL A 90 7.26 9.68 2.95
CA VAL A 90 6.72 9.20 1.66
C VAL A 90 6.97 10.21 0.52
N THR A 91 6.80 11.52 0.77
CA THR A 91 7.13 12.57 -0.20
C THR A 91 8.62 12.58 -0.54
N GLU A 92 9.49 12.44 0.45
CA GLU A 92 10.95 12.43 0.27
C GLU A 92 11.42 11.22 -0.54
N VAL A 93 10.97 10.01 -0.18
CA VAL A 93 11.25 8.76 -0.90
C VAL A 93 10.79 8.84 -2.35
N ALA A 94 9.56 9.31 -2.58
CA ALA A 94 9.03 9.45 -3.93
C ALA A 94 9.76 10.52 -4.75
N GLY A 95 10.19 11.60 -4.10
CA GLY A 95 11.01 12.65 -4.71
C GLY A 95 12.39 12.13 -5.13
N LYS A 96 13.02 11.33 -4.26
CA LYS A 96 14.28 10.65 -4.57
C LYS A 96 14.13 9.68 -5.74
N ALA A 97 13.13 8.81 -5.72
CA ALA A 97 12.85 7.88 -6.83
C ALA A 97 12.64 8.64 -8.14
N LEU A 98 11.91 9.77 -8.13
CA LEU A 98 11.73 10.58 -9.32
C LEU A 98 13.05 11.16 -9.86
N ALA A 99 13.98 11.55 -8.97
CA ALA A 99 15.29 12.04 -9.37
C ALA A 99 16.12 10.92 -10.03
N GLU A 100 16.16 9.74 -9.41
CA GLU A 100 16.81 8.53 -9.95
C GLU A 100 16.26 8.19 -11.35
N ILE A 101 14.92 8.16 -11.52
CA ILE A 101 14.29 7.93 -12.82
C ILE A 101 14.74 8.97 -13.86
N LYS A 102 14.81 10.25 -13.49
CA LYS A 102 15.24 11.33 -14.41
C LYS A 102 16.70 11.20 -14.81
N ASN A 103 17.53 10.63 -13.95
CA ASN A 103 18.95 10.35 -14.21
C ASN A 103 19.16 9.07 -15.03
N GLY A 104 18.10 8.29 -15.31
CA GLY A 104 18.17 7.03 -16.04
C GLY A 104 18.33 5.79 -15.16
N GLU A 105 18.35 5.97 -13.84
CA GLU A 105 18.50 4.93 -12.81
C GLU A 105 17.13 4.33 -12.46
N VAL A 106 16.41 3.83 -13.47
CA VAL A 106 14.99 3.44 -13.34
C VAL A 106 14.81 2.19 -12.48
N ILE A 107 15.78 1.26 -12.52
CA ILE A 107 15.73 0.02 -11.73
C ILE A 107 16.07 0.32 -10.27
N GLU A 108 17.03 1.19 -10.00
CA GLU A 108 17.34 1.66 -8.66
C GLU A 108 16.15 2.40 -8.05
N ALA A 109 15.48 3.23 -8.86
CA ALA A 109 14.27 3.92 -8.48
C ALA A 109 13.11 2.98 -8.13
N HIS A 110 13.06 1.78 -8.72
CA HIS A 110 12.07 0.76 -8.33
C HIS A 110 12.23 0.40 -6.85
N THR A 111 13.44 0.05 -6.43
CA THR A 111 13.74 -0.29 -5.04
C THR A 111 13.51 0.90 -4.10
N THR A 112 13.86 2.12 -4.50
CA THR A 112 13.55 3.31 -3.72
C THR A 112 12.04 3.50 -3.57
N LEU A 113 11.27 3.38 -4.64
CA LEU A 113 9.83 3.62 -4.65
C LEU A 113 9.04 2.56 -3.85
N GLU A 114 9.53 1.33 -3.78
CA GLU A 114 8.94 0.28 -2.93
C GLU A 114 8.99 0.63 -1.44
N LYS A 115 9.91 1.50 -0.99
CA LYS A 115 9.99 1.94 0.41
C LYS A 115 8.71 2.60 0.94
N VAL A 116 7.92 3.20 0.05
CA VAL A 116 6.61 3.76 0.39
C VAL A 116 5.70 2.70 1.01
N ARG A 117 5.70 1.47 0.48
CA ARG A 117 4.88 0.35 0.99
C ARG A 117 5.19 0.09 2.46
N TYR A 118 6.47 0.02 2.81
CA TYR A 118 6.93 -0.26 4.17
C TYR A 118 6.60 0.85 5.14
N ILE A 119 6.70 2.12 4.73
CA ILE A 119 6.29 3.26 5.55
C ILE A 119 4.79 3.15 5.89
N LEU A 120 3.95 2.90 4.87
CA LEU A 120 2.51 2.78 5.06
C LEU A 120 2.10 1.57 5.89
N TRP A 121 2.77 0.44 5.69
CA TRP A 121 2.57 -0.78 6.47
C TRP A 121 2.92 -0.55 7.93
N ASN A 122 4.10 0.03 8.21
CA ASN A 122 4.57 0.30 9.57
C ASN A 122 3.65 1.27 10.31
N LEU A 123 3.16 2.31 9.62
CA LEU A 123 2.18 3.25 10.17
C LEU A 123 0.92 2.53 10.66
N ARG A 124 0.36 1.64 9.82
CA ARG A 124 -0.83 0.86 10.18
C ARG A 124 -0.55 -0.16 11.29
N ALA A 125 0.61 -0.81 11.25
CA ALA A 125 1.03 -1.77 12.28
C ALA A 125 1.12 -1.11 13.66
N LYS A 126 1.76 0.07 13.78
CA LYS A 126 1.84 0.85 15.02
C LYS A 126 0.46 1.26 15.55
N ALA A 127 -0.50 1.45 14.65
CA ALA A 127 -1.88 1.80 14.99
C ALA A 127 -2.79 0.59 15.28
N GLY A 128 -2.30 -0.65 15.13
CA GLY A 128 -3.12 -1.86 15.25
C GLY A 128 -4.14 -2.03 14.12
N ILE A 129 -3.95 -1.35 12.98
CA ILE A 129 -4.86 -1.40 11.84
C ILE A 129 -4.43 -2.52 10.90
N VAL A 130 -5.35 -3.44 10.62
CA VAL A 130 -5.12 -4.56 9.69
C VAL A 130 -5.89 -4.34 8.40
N THR A 131 -5.22 -4.42 7.26
CA THR A 131 -5.86 -4.37 5.95
C THR A 131 -5.54 -5.62 5.12
N LEU A 132 -6.43 -5.99 4.21
CA LEU A 132 -6.16 -7.05 3.24
C LEU A 132 -4.92 -6.71 2.39
N GLY A 133 -4.74 -5.43 2.05
CA GLY A 133 -3.58 -4.97 1.28
C GLY A 133 -2.25 -5.28 1.98
N ASP A 134 -2.19 -5.10 3.31
CA ASP A 134 -0.99 -5.45 4.08
C ASP A 134 -0.74 -6.96 4.08
N LYS A 135 -1.80 -7.79 4.21
CA LYS A 135 -1.64 -9.24 4.15
C LYS A 135 -1.20 -9.75 2.79
N LEU A 136 -1.66 -9.12 1.71
CA LEU A 136 -1.19 -9.42 0.37
C LEU A 136 0.27 -8.97 0.16
N ASN A 137 0.69 -7.86 0.78
CA ASN A 137 2.07 -7.43 0.77
C ASN A 137 2.97 -8.39 1.58
N ASP A 138 2.57 -8.78 2.79
CA ASP A 138 3.28 -9.77 3.61
C ASP A 138 3.52 -11.07 2.81
N TYR A 139 2.50 -11.55 2.09
CA TYR A 139 2.61 -12.69 1.19
C TYR A 139 3.57 -12.45 0.04
N HIS A 140 3.51 -11.27 -0.60
CA HIS A 140 4.39 -10.90 -1.70
C HIS A 140 5.87 -10.86 -1.29
N GLU A 141 6.19 -10.33 -0.11
CA GLU A 141 7.57 -10.31 0.40
C GLU A 141 8.12 -11.73 0.63
N ILE A 142 7.31 -12.63 1.20
CA ILE A 142 7.70 -14.04 1.36
C ILE A 142 7.94 -14.70 0.00
N MET A 143 7.09 -14.42 -0.99
CA MET A 143 7.26 -14.91 -2.35
C MET A 143 8.56 -14.41 -2.98
N GLU A 144 8.88 -13.11 -2.88
CA GLU A 144 10.12 -12.55 -3.42
C GLU A 144 11.36 -13.16 -2.74
N MET A 145 11.37 -13.33 -1.41
CA MET A 145 12.48 -14.02 -0.71
C MET A 145 12.70 -15.46 -1.20
N ILE A 146 11.61 -16.22 -1.42
CA ILE A 146 11.69 -17.59 -1.94
C ILE A 146 12.20 -17.58 -3.39
N LEU A 147 11.77 -16.63 -4.22
CA LEU A 147 12.22 -16.51 -5.60
C LEU A 147 13.71 -16.16 -5.68
N GLU A 148 14.17 -15.22 -4.86
CA GLU A 148 15.60 -14.90 -4.73
C GLU A 148 16.39 -16.13 -4.28
N GLU A 149 15.88 -16.87 -3.29
CA GLU A 149 16.49 -18.12 -2.85
C GLU A 149 16.56 -19.15 -4.00
N VAL A 150 15.49 -19.33 -4.78
CA VAL A 150 15.46 -20.23 -5.94
C VAL A 150 16.47 -19.81 -7.01
N VAL A 151 16.56 -18.52 -7.33
CA VAL A 151 17.56 -17.98 -8.28
C VAL A 151 18.98 -18.26 -7.77
N LEU A 152 19.25 -18.04 -6.49
CA LEU A 152 20.53 -18.38 -5.85
C LEU A 152 20.77 -19.90 -5.80
N MET A 153 19.70 -20.69 -5.84
CA MET A 153 19.71 -22.16 -5.85
C MET A 153 19.66 -22.77 -7.26
N GLU A 154 19.82 -22.02 -8.35
CA GLU A 154 19.95 -22.53 -9.74
C GLU A 154 21.21 -23.40 -9.98
N ASN A 155 21.70 -24.09 -8.94
CA ASN A 155 22.48 -25.31 -9.04
C ASN A 155 21.51 -26.53 -9.09
N PRO A 156 21.39 -27.24 -10.22
CA PRO A 156 20.45 -28.36 -10.40
C PRO A 156 20.52 -29.47 -9.33
N GLY A 157 21.65 -29.59 -8.62
CA GLY A 157 21.83 -30.56 -7.54
C GLY A 157 20.94 -30.31 -6.31
N LYS A 158 20.53 -29.06 -6.03
CA LYS A 158 19.74 -28.72 -4.83
C LYS A 158 18.26 -29.07 -4.94
N LEU A 159 17.67 -28.95 -6.13
CA LEU A 159 16.28 -29.35 -6.39
C LEU A 159 16.08 -30.86 -6.16
N LYS A 160 17.02 -31.67 -6.65
CA LYS A 160 17.01 -33.13 -6.43
C LYS A 160 17.14 -33.49 -4.94
N MET A 161 18.00 -32.78 -4.22
CA MET A 161 18.20 -32.99 -2.78
C MET A 161 16.97 -32.58 -1.93
N LEU A 162 16.20 -31.59 -2.39
CA LEU A 162 14.92 -31.21 -1.76
C LEU A 162 13.83 -32.23 -2.02
N ALA A 163 13.74 -32.77 -3.25
CA ALA A 163 12.83 -33.87 -3.56
C ALA A 163 13.15 -35.10 -2.68
N GLU A 164 14.43 -35.51 -2.61
CA GLU A 164 14.89 -36.62 -1.78
C GLU A 164 14.59 -36.41 -0.28
N ARG A 165 14.72 -35.18 0.24
CA ARG A 165 14.37 -34.84 1.63
C ARG A 165 12.86 -34.96 1.90
N GLN A 166 12.02 -34.69 0.91
CA GLN A 166 10.56 -34.83 0.99
C GLN A 166 10.08 -36.25 0.65
N GLY A 167 11.01 -37.17 0.36
CA GLY A 167 10.69 -38.55 -0.04
C GLY A 167 10.08 -38.66 -1.45
N LEU A 168 10.35 -37.68 -2.32
CA LEU A 168 9.93 -37.63 -3.72
C LEU A 168 11.07 -38.03 -4.67
#